data_AF-A0AAV6R6A3-F1
#
_entry.id   AF-A0AAV6R6A3-F1
#
_cell.length_a   1.000
_cell.length_b   1.000
_cell.length_c   1.000
_cell.angle_alpha   90.00
_cell.angle_beta   90.00
_cell.angle_gamma   90.00
#
_symmetry.space_group_name_H-M   'P 1'
#
loop_
_entity.id
_entity.type
_entity.pdbx_description
1 polymer ?
#
loop_
_entity_poly.entity_id
_entity_poly.type
_entity_poly.pdbx_seq_one_letter_code
_entity_poly.pdbx_strand_id
1 'polypeptide(L)'
;MNSCDSLPPPGEVGPGPLTHSLTHCYHCILHMRVVCVCQTPLTFSSSVHSGVLCLLEHDEEYVFTLPCAYARSILTVPWVELGGKVSISCVKSGYSATVTFHTKPFYGGKVHRVTAEVKHNPTNTIVCKAQGEWNGTLEFTYSSGETKVIDTTKLPVTRKKLRPEERQGWTESRSTTHLQLSLYENVSTG
;
A
#
# COMPACT_ATOMS: atom_id res chain seq x y z
N MET A 1 1.20 -41.56 -33.92
CA MET A 1 0.14 -42.43 -33.36
C MET A 1 0.63 -42.96 -32.03
N ASN A 2 -0.25 -42.88 -31.03
CA ASN A 2 -0.05 -43.03 -29.59
C ASN A 2 0.79 -44.23 -29.13
N SER A 3 1.50 -44.06 -28.01
CA SER A 3 1.45 -44.99 -26.88
C SER A 3 2.02 -44.31 -25.63
N CYS A 4 1.10 -43.95 -24.73
CA CYS A 4 1.40 -43.60 -23.35
C CYS A 4 1.65 -44.88 -22.55
N ASP A 5 2.75 -44.93 -21.81
CA ASP A 5 3.04 -45.83 -20.68
C ASP A 5 4.34 -45.31 -20.03
N SER A 6 4.53 -45.11 -18.74
CA SER A 6 3.68 -45.06 -17.54
C SER A 6 4.50 -44.23 -16.53
N LEU A 7 4.01 -43.08 -16.05
CA LEU A 7 4.65 -42.34 -14.95
C LEU A 7 4.01 -42.76 -13.61
N PRO A 8 4.79 -42.98 -12.54
CA PRO A 8 4.25 -43.38 -11.25
C PRO A 8 3.36 -42.28 -10.66
N PRO A 9 2.36 -42.64 -9.83
CA PRO A 9 1.48 -41.65 -9.21
C PRO A 9 2.29 -40.70 -8.31
N PRO A 10 1.94 -39.41 -8.27
CA PRO A 10 2.56 -38.48 -7.33
C PRO A 10 2.26 -38.97 -5.91
N GLY A 11 3.32 -39.24 -5.15
CA GLY A 11 3.21 -39.58 -3.74
C GLY A 11 2.43 -38.50 -2.99
N GLU A 12 1.48 -38.93 -2.17
CA GLU A 12 0.74 -38.07 -1.25
C GLU A 12 1.73 -37.34 -0.34
N VAL A 13 2.04 -36.10 -0.68
CA VAL A 13 2.60 -35.15 0.28
C VAL A 13 1.44 -34.82 1.21
N GLY A 14 1.43 -35.45 2.39
CA GLY A 14 0.44 -35.18 3.43
C GLY A 14 0.33 -33.69 3.73
N PRO A 15 -0.81 -33.23 4.28
CA PRO A 15 -1.02 -31.81 4.54
C PRO A 15 -0.06 -31.36 5.65
N GLY A 16 1.10 -30.85 5.25
CA GLY A 16 1.87 -29.93 6.07
C GLY A 16 0.96 -28.75 6.44
N PRO A 17 1.16 -28.12 7.62
CA PRO A 17 0.29 -27.05 8.06
C PRO A 17 0.28 -25.95 6.99
N LEU A 18 -0.87 -25.80 6.32
CA LEU A 18 -1.14 -24.68 5.44
C LEU A 18 -1.16 -23.43 6.33
N THR A 19 0.00 -22.78 6.46
CA THR A 19 0.10 -21.47 7.09
C THR A 19 -0.50 -20.46 6.10
N HIS A 20 -1.81 -20.27 6.19
CA HIS A 20 -2.53 -19.31 5.36
C HIS A 20 -2.02 -17.89 5.66
N SER A 21 -1.06 -17.38 4.87
CA SER A 21 -0.80 -15.95 4.83
C SER A 21 -1.96 -15.26 4.10
N LEU A 22 -2.55 -14.23 4.70
CA LEU A 22 -3.61 -13.44 4.08
C LEU A 22 -3.02 -12.55 2.98
N THR A 23 -2.79 -13.12 1.80
CA THR A 23 -2.36 -12.37 0.62
C THR A 23 -3.57 -11.73 -0.06
N HIS A 24 -3.68 -10.41 0.04
CA HIS A 24 -4.66 -9.64 -0.73
C HIS A 24 -3.96 -8.97 -1.91
N CYS A 25 -4.22 -9.46 -3.12
CA CYS A 25 -3.77 -8.83 -4.35
C CYS A 25 -4.87 -7.89 -4.86
N TYR A 26 -4.58 -6.59 -4.91
CA TYR A 26 -5.44 -5.62 -5.57
C TYR A 26 -4.97 -5.44 -7.00
N HIS A 27 -5.91 -5.36 -7.94
CA HIS A 27 -5.63 -4.95 -9.31
C HIS A 27 -6.49 -3.71 -9.61
N CYS A 28 -5.82 -2.57 -9.77
CA CYS A 28 -6.43 -1.37 -10.33
C CYS A 28 -5.82 -1.18 -11.71
N ILE A 29 -6.65 -1.14 -12.75
CA ILE A 29 -6.22 -0.83 -14.13
C ILE A 29 -6.82 0.52 -14.49
N LEU A 30 -6.02 1.57 -14.36
CA LEU A 30 -6.32 2.88 -14.93
C LEU A 30 -4.98 3.43 -15.43
N HIS A 31 -4.54 2.93 -16.59
CA HIS A 31 -3.21 3.18 -17.21
C HIS A 31 -1.98 2.75 -16.38
N MET A 32 -2.20 2.41 -15.11
CA MET A 32 -1.25 1.85 -14.16
C MET A 32 -1.78 0.50 -13.69
N ARG A 33 -0.89 -0.47 -13.45
CA ARG A 33 -1.18 -1.74 -12.78
C ARG A 33 -0.49 -1.73 -11.42
N VAL A 34 -1.27 -1.62 -10.35
CA VAL A 34 -0.76 -1.81 -8.98
C VAL A 34 -0.98 -3.26 -8.57
N VAL A 35 0.04 -3.90 -7.99
CA VAL A 35 -0.04 -5.21 -7.32
C VAL A 35 0.61 -5.05 -5.94
N CYS A 36 -0.19 -5.09 -4.88
CA CYS A 36 0.33 -5.08 -3.51
C CYS A 36 0.36 -6.49 -2.95
N VAL A 37 1.46 -6.89 -2.30
CA VAL A 37 1.57 -8.15 -1.60
C VAL A 37 1.76 -7.86 -0.11
N CYS A 38 0.69 -8.05 0.65
CA CYS A 38 0.76 -8.02 2.10
C CYS A 38 1.11 -9.43 2.58
N GLN A 39 2.34 -9.61 3.07
CA GLN A 39 2.73 -10.85 3.75
C GLN A 39 2.87 -10.52 5.23
N THR A 40 1.93 -11.01 6.04
CA THR A 40 2.01 -10.98 7.50
C THR A 40 2.66 -12.28 7.98
N PRO A 41 3.99 -12.34 8.18
CA PRO A 41 4.57 -13.51 8.85
C PRO A 41 4.02 -13.58 10.28
N LEU A 42 3.72 -14.79 10.76
CA LEU A 42 3.22 -15.06 12.13
C LEU A 42 4.26 -14.72 13.24
N THR A 43 5.45 -14.25 12.87
CA THR A 43 6.50 -13.81 13.78
C THR A 43 6.41 -12.30 14.01
N PHE A 44 6.19 -11.88 15.26
CA PHE A 44 5.89 -10.53 15.74
C PHE A 44 6.92 -9.42 15.44
N SER A 45 7.95 -9.65 14.60
CA SER A 45 9.11 -8.74 14.51
C SER A 45 9.35 -8.04 13.17
N SER A 46 8.75 -8.45 12.05
CA SER A 46 8.96 -7.72 10.78
C SER A 46 8.00 -8.14 9.68
N SER A 47 6.83 -7.51 9.65
CA SER A 47 6.00 -7.54 8.43
C SER A 47 6.65 -6.62 7.38
N VAL A 48 7.41 -7.21 6.46
CA VAL A 48 7.88 -6.49 5.27
C VAL A 48 6.73 -6.49 4.26
N HIS A 49 5.95 -5.42 4.28
CA HIS A 49 4.91 -5.20 3.28
C HIS A 49 5.52 -4.51 2.06
N SER A 50 5.34 -5.10 0.87
CA SER A 50 5.85 -4.55 -0.38
C SER A 50 4.78 -4.57 -1.48
N GLY A 51 4.87 -3.60 -2.39
CA GLY A 51 4.04 -3.53 -3.57
C GLY A 51 4.88 -3.26 -4.81
N VAL A 52 4.29 -3.61 -5.95
CA VAL A 52 4.84 -3.35 -7.29
C VAL A 52 3.81 -2.53 -8.05
N LEU A 53 4.24 -1.42 -8.62
CA LEU A 53 3.47 -0.57 -9.52
C LEU A 53 4.12 -0.64 -10.90
N CYS A 54 3.39 -1.13 -11.90
CA CYS A 54 3.80 -1.11 -13.29
C CYS A 54 3.12 0.08 -13.99
N LEU A 55 3.92 1.04 -14.46
CA LEU A 55 3.47 2.15 -15.27
C LEU A 55 3.57 1.75 -16.75
N LEU A 56 2.44 1.31 -17.31
CA LEU A 56 2.40 0.65 -18.62
C LEU A 56 2.82 1.57 -19.77
N GLU A 57 2.51 2.86 -19.69
CA GLU A 57 2.83 3.85 -20.73
C GLU A 57 4.34 4.03 -20.94
N HIS A 58 5.14 3.86 -19.87
CA HIS A 58 6.59 4.03 -19.90
C HIS A 58 7.33 2.69 -19.79
N ASP A 59 6.59 1.59 -19.66
CA ASP A 59 7.13 0.25 -19.38
C ASP A 59 8.09 0.30 -18.17
N GLU A 60 7.66 0.98 -17.10
CA GLU A 60 8.43 1.14 -15.86
C GLU A 60 7.83 0.32 -14.72
N GLU A 61 8.70 -0.25 -13.90
CA GLU A 61 8.31 -0.99 -12.71
C GLU A 61 8.88 -0.32 -11.45
N TYR A 62 7.98 -0.01 -10.52
CA TYR A 62 8.27 0.60 -9.23
C TYR A 62 8.03 -0.42 -8.12
N VAL A 63 9.08 -0.79 -7.43
CA VAL A 63 9.00 -1.60 -6.20
C VAL A 63 8.97 -0.66 -5.01
N PHE A 64 7.99 -0.84 -4.12
CA PHE A 64 7.86 -0.02 -2.94
C PHE A 64 7.52 -0.82 -1.68
N THR A 65 7.77 -0.24 -0.51
CA THR A 65 7.32 -0.77 0.78
C THR A 65 6.11 0.01 1.29
N LEU A 66 5.37 -0.55 2.26
CA LEU A 66 4.28 0.17 2.93
C LEU A 66 4.73 0.71 4.28
N PRO A 67 4.18 1.86 4.74
CA PRO A 67 4.46 2.36 6.08
C PRO A 67 3.86 1.43 7.15
N CYS A 68 4.40 1.50 8.36
CA CYS A 68 3.78 0.89 9.51
C CYS A 68 2.55 1.71 9.92
N ALA A 69 1.47 1.03 10.29
CA ALA A 69 0.26 1.66 10.83
C ALA A 69 0.15 1.36 12.32
N TYR A 70 0.06 2.41 13.14
CA TYR A 70 -0.09 2.32 14.59
C TYR A 70 -1.48 2.77 14.99
N ALA A 71 -2.20 1.92 15.72
CA ALA A 71 -3.45 2.32 16.34
C ALA A 71 -3.16 3.20 17.57
N ARG A 72 -3.80 4.37 17.63
CA ARG A 72 -3.69 5.32 18.73
C ARG A 72 -5.07 5.49 19.38
N SER A 73 -5.09 6.06 20.58
CA SER A 73 -6.33 6.40 21.28
C SER A 73 -7.28 5.22 21.49
N ILE A 74 -6.75 4.04 21.86
CA ILE A 74 -7.55 2.81 22.04
C ILE A 74 -8.62 2.90 23.13
N LEU A 75 -8.46 3.84 24.07
CA LEU A 75 -9.41 4.08 25.16
C LEU A 75 -10.42 5.19 24.82
N THR A 76 -10.25 5.87 23.68
CA THR A 76 -11.15 6.94 23.21
C THR A 76 -11.55 6.67 21.77
N VAL A 77 -11.54 7.68 20.89
CA VAL A 77 -11.82 7.48 19.45
C VAL A 77 -10.53 6.97 18.80
N PRO A 78 -10.48 5.71 18.33
CA PRO A 78 -9.28 5.15 17.75
C PRO A 78 -8.97 5.83 16.43
N TRP A 79 -7.69 6.11 16.19
CA TRP A 79 -7.22 6.65 14.92
C TRP A 79 -5.90 6.00 14.51
N VAL A 80 -5.60 6.04 13.21
CA VAL A 80 -4.40 5.42 12.63
C VAL A 80 -3.31 6.46 12.44
N GLU A 81 -2.14 6.16 12.98
CA GLU A 81 -0.91 6.92 12.79
C GLU A 81 0.04 6.14 11.89
N LEU A 82 0.45 6.72 10.77
CA LEU A 82 1.45 6.11 9.90
C LEU A 82 2.86 6.48 10.39
N GLY A 83 3.77 5.51 10.36
CA GLY A 83 5.15 5.69 10.78
C GLY A 83 6.13 4.81 10.03
N GLY A 84 7.41 5.14 10.16
CA GLY A 84 8.51 4.37 9.60
C GLY A 84 8.94 4.84 8.20
N LYS A 85 9.91 4.11 7.64
CA LYS A 85 10.55 4.44 6.37
C LYS A 85 9.97 3.58 5.26
N VAL A 86 9.56 4.23 4.19
CA VAL A 86 9.13 3.64 2.93
C VAL A 86 10.19 3.89 1.86
N SER A 87 10.52 2.87 1.09
CA SER A 87 11.33 2.98 -0.12
C SER A 87 10.46 2.80 -1.34
N ILE A 88 10.75 3.56 -2.39
CA ILE A 88 10.19 3.41 -3.74
C ILE A 88 11.37 3.39 -4.69
N SER A 89 11.47 2.43 -5.60
CA SER A 89 12.58 2.36 -6.55
C SER A 89 12.13 1.86 -7.91
N CYS A 90 12.64 2.49 -8.96
CA CYS A 90 12.52 2.02 -10.33
C CYS A 90 13.91 1.74 -10.89
N VAL A 91 14.14 0.50 -11.32
CA VAL A 91 15.44 0.09 -11.88
C VAL A 91 15.65 0.74 -13.24
N LYS A 92 14.60 0.80 -14.07
CA LYS A 92 14.66 1.30 -15.45
C LYS A 92 15.05 2.78 -15.53
N SER A 93 14.44 3.62 -14.70
CA SER A 93 14.75 5.06 -14.67
C SER A 93 15.97 5.38 -13.79
N GLY A 94 16.42 4.43 -12.96
CA GLY A 94 17.54 4.61 -12.05
C GLY A 94 17.22 5.50 -10.85
N TYR A 95 15.96 5.87 -10.62
CA TYR A 95 15.56 6.69 -9.48
C TYR A 95 15.11 5.85 -8.29
N SER A 96 15.41 6.35 -7.08
CA SER A 96 14.84 5.86 -5.83
C SER A 96 14.31 7.03 -5.01
N ALA A 97 13.24 6.79 -4.26
CA ALA A 97 12.73 7.71 -3.27
C ALA A 97 12.66 7.02 -1.90
N THR A 98 13.05 7.75 -0.88
CA THR A 98 12.84 7.39 0.51
C THR A 98 11.82 8.34 1.08
N VAL A 99 10.74 7.82 1.67
CA VAL A 99 9.72 8.61 2.39
C VAL A 99 9.71 8.16 3.84
N THR A 100 9.84 9.09 4.77
CA THR A 100 9.76 8.83 6.21
C THR A 100 8.47 9.42 6.75
N PHE A 101 7.62 8.55 7.30
CA PHE A 101 6.43 8.92 8.05
C PHE A 101 6.81 9.13 9.52
N HIS A 102 6.56 10.32 10.03
CA HIS A 102 6.91 10.70 11.39
C HIS A 102 5.70 10.48 12.30
N THR A 103 5.87 9.64 13.31
CA THR A 103 4.90 9.52 14.40
C THR A 103 5.00 10.73 15.32
N LYS A 104 3.87 11.17 15.86
CA LYS A 104 3.81 12.27 16.82
C LYS A 104 4.60 11.89 18.08
N PRO A 105 5.58 12.70 18.51
CA PRO A 105 6.27 12.48 19.77
C PRO A 105 5.31 12.65 20.95
N PHE A 106 5.66 12.09 22.11
CA PHE A 106 4.80 12.15 23.31
C PHE A 106 4.56 13.59 23.79
N TYR A 107 5.55 14.48 23.62
CA TYR A 107 5.50 15.86 24.09
C TYR A 107 5.26 16.81 22.90
N GLY A 108 3.99 17.00 22.54
CA GLY A 108 3.58 17.94 21.49
C GLY A 108 3.93 17.49 20.07
N GLY A 109 3.87 18.42 19.12
CA GLY A 109 4.15 18.18 17.70
C GLY A 109 2.92 17.91 16.83
N LYS A 110 3.12 18.01 15.51
CA LYS A 110 2.10 17.79 14.48
C LYS A 110 2.02 16.31 14.11
N VAL A 111 0.79 15.83 13.89
CA VAL A 111 0.53 14.51 13.32
C VAL A 111 0.75 14.53 11.80
N HIS A 112 0.81 13.34 11.19
CA HIS A 112 0.81 13.17 9.72
C HIS A 112 2.00 13.78 8.98
N ARG A 113 3.10 14.09 9.69
CA ARG A 113 4.28 14.66 9.07
C ARG A 113 5.03 13.63 8.24
N VAL A 114 5.50 14.05 7.06
CA VAL A 114 6.37 13.28 6.18
C VAL A 114 7.58 14.08 5.74
N THR A 115 8.67 13.37 5.47
CA THR A 115 9.84 13.90 4.77
C THR A 115 10.26 12.89 3.71
N ALA A 116 10.64 13.33 2.53
CA ALA A 116 11.08 12.47 1.45
C ALA A 116 12.33 13.00 0.77
N GLU A 117 13.12 12.09 0.22
CA GLU A 117 14.26 12.39 -0.63
C GLU A 117 14.22 11.49 -1.87
N VAL A 118 14.34 12.10 -3.04
CA VAL A 118 14.42 11.43 -4.33
C VAL A 118 15.85 11.53 -4.84
N LYS A 119 16.40 10.40 -5.24
CA LYS A 119 17.79 10.22 -5.61
C LYS A 119 17.89 9.57 -6.98
N HIS A 120 18.83 10.05 -7.78
CA HIS A 120 19.28 9.35 -8.97
C HIS A 120 20.42 8.40 -8.56
N ASN A 121 20.14 7.10 -8.59
CA ASN A 121 21.06 6.07 -8.08
C ASN A 121 22.41 6.05 -8.82
N PRO A 122 22.48 6.14 -10.16
CA PRO A 122 23.74 6.11 -10.89
C PRO A 122 24.71 7.23 -10.51
N THR A 123 24.21 8.45 -10.30
CA THR A 123 25.04 9.63 -9.95
C THR A 123 25.13 9.85 -8.45
N ASN A 124 24.38 9.10 -7.65
CA ASN A 124 24.28 9.28 -6.20
C ASN A 124 23.80 10.68 -5.77
N THR A 125 23.09 11.40 -6.66
CA THR A 125 22.64 12.78 -6.41
C THR A 125 21.20 12.85 -5.95
N ILE A 126 20.91 13.73 -4.99
CA ILE A 126 19.53 14.05 -4.58
C ILE A 126 18.97 15.06 -5.58
N VAL A 127 17.86 14.71 -6.22
CA VAL A 127 17.21 15.55 -7.25
C VAL A 127 16.01 16.32 -6.71
N CYS A 128 15.39 15.80 -5.64
CA CYS A 128 14.24 16.43 -5.01
C CYS A 128 14.18 16.04 -3.53
N LYS A 129 13.79 16.99 -2.68
CA LYS A 129 13.37 16.74 -1.30
C LYS A 129 11.93 17.16 -1.16
N ALA A 130 11.16 16.47 -0.33
CA ALA A 130 9.82 16.88 0.02
C ALA A 130 9.60 16.84 1.53
N GLN A 131 8.74 17.71 2.05
CA GLN A 131 8.36 17.73 3.46
C GLN A 131 6.97 18.31 3.65
N GLY A 132 6.31 17.95 4.74
CA GLY A 132 5.01 18.53 5.10
C GLY A 132 4.08 17.50 5.73
N GLU A 133 2.79 17.64 5.47
CA GLU A 133 1.72 16.80 6.02
C GLU A 133 1.09 15.99 4.87
N TRP A 134 1.08 14.65 4.97
CA TRP A 134 0.61 13.79 3.87
C TRP A 134 -0.89 13.93 3.57
N ASN A 135 -1.66 14.43 4.54
CA ASN A 135 -3.08 14.75 4.43
C ASN A 135 -3.34 16.27 4.41
N GLY A 136 -2.31 17.08 4.18
CA GLY A 136 -2.40 18.54 4.13
C GLY A 136 -1.52 19.08 3.02
N THR A 137 -0.55 19.90 3.38
CA THR A 137 0.36 20.54 2.43
C THR A 137 1.70 19.85 2.38
N LEU A 138 2.18 19.56 1.17
CA LEU A 138 3.52 19.06 0.88
C LEU A 138 4.31 20.11 0.09
N GLU A 139 5.52 20.40 0.55
CA GLU A 139 6.48 21.26 -0.13
C GLU A 139 7.60 20.42 -0.72
N PHE A 140 7.95 20.69 -1.98
CA PHE A 140 9.00 20.04 -2.74
C PHE A 140 10.09 21.07 -3.05
N THR A 141 11.35 20.67 -2.90
CA THR A 141 12.53 21.46 -3.23
C THR A 141 13.38 20.66 -4.21
N TYR A 142 13.58 21.19 -5.40
CA TYR A 142 14.37 20.55 -6.46
C TYR A 142 15.83 20.99 -6.40
N SER A 143 16.73 20.19 -6.96
CA SER A 143 18.15 20.55 -7.06
C SER A 143 18.43 21.81 -7.88
N SER A 144 17.47 22.24 -8.72
CA SER A 144 17.51 23.52 -9.45
C SER A 144 17.30 24.75 -8.54
N GLY A 145 16.88 24.56 -7.28
CA GLY A 145 16.45 25.63 -6.38
C GLY A 145 14.96 25.97 -6.50
N GLU A 146 14.24 25.37 -7.46
CA GLU A 146 12.79 25.54 -7.59
C GLU A 146 12.07 24.88 -6.40
N THR A 147 11.03 25.55 -5.91
CA THR A 147 10.12 25.00 -4.91
C THR A 147 8.71 24.87 -5.47
N LYS A 148 8.02 23.78 -5.10
CA LYS A 148 6.63 23.52 -5.49
C LYS A 148 5.83 23.10 -4.26
N VAL A 149 4.66 23.70 -4.08
CA VAL A 149 3.76 23.37 -2.98
C VAL A 149 2.52 22.67 -3.54
N ILE A 150 2.14 21.55 -2.93
CA ILE A 150 0.95 20.78 -3.27
C ILE A 150 0.06 20.70 -2.03
N ASP A 151 -1.17 21.18 -2.17
CA ASP A 151 -2.21 21.03 -1.16
C ASP A 151 -3.08 19.82 -1.51
N THR A 152 -2.91 18.74 -0.75
CA THR A 152 -3.61 17.46 -0.99
C THR A 152 -5.12 17.57 -0.79
N THR A 153 -5.59 18.54 -0.02
CA THR A 153 -7.02 18.76 0.25
C THR A 153 -7.76 19.34 -0.96
N LYS A 154 -7.02 19.96 -1.89
CA LYS A 154 -7.56 20.56 -3.12
C LYS A 154 -7.49 19.62 -4.32
N LEU A 155 -6.85 18.45 -4.19
CA LEU A 155 -6.72 17.51 -5.29
C LEU A 155 -8.06 16.78 -5.54
N PRO A 156 -8.47 16.58 -6.81
CA PRO A 156 -9.72 15.90 -7.11
C PRO A 156 -9.66 14.42 -6.72
N VAL A 157 -10.62 13.98 -5.91
CA VAL A 157 -10.74 12.57 -5.51
C VAL A 157 -11.52 11.81 -6.58
N THR A 158 -10.82 10.96 -7.33
CA THR A 158 -11.47 10.04 -8.28
C THR A 158 -11.93 8.78 -7.54
N ARG A 159 -13.24 8.57 -7.47
CA ARG A 159 -13.81 7.39 -6.82
C ARG A 159 -13.69 6.16 -7.72
N LYS A 160 -13.44 5.00 -7.12
CA LYS A 160 -13.49 3.71 -7.83
C LYS A 160 -14.89 3.52 -8.42
N LYS A 161 -14.96 3.25 -9.73
CA LYS A 161 -16.21 2.83 -10.38
C LYS A 161 -16.49 1.39 -9.98
N LEU A 162 -17.63 1.16 -9.33
CA LEU A 162 -18.09 -0.15 -8.89
C LEU A 162 -19.35 -0.53 -9.66
N ARG A 163 -19.54 -1.82 -9.90
CA ARG A 163 -20.80 -2.32 -10.45
C ARG A 163 -21.93 -2.17 -9.42
N PRO A 164 -23.18 -1.97 -9.86
CA PRO A 164 -24.35 -2.04 -8.98
C PRO A 164 -24.38 -3.34 -8.18
N GLU A 165 -24.92 -3.29 -6.97
CA GLU A 165 -24.89 -4.40 -6.01
C GLU A 165 -25.66 -5.62 -6.51
N GLU A 166 -26.77 -5.41 -7.24
CA GLU A 166 -27.56 -6.51 -7.81
C GLU A 166 -26.79 -7.31 -8.87
N ARG A 167 -25.67 -6.79 -9.36
CA ARG A 167 -24.81 -7.42 -10.38
C ARG A 167 -23.48 -7.94 -9.82
N GLN A 168 -23.30 -7.88 -8.49
CA GLN A 168 -22.11 -8.41 -7.82
C GLN A 168 -22.34 -9.88 -7.46
N GLY A 169 -21.30 -10.72 -7.58
CA GLY A 169 -21.35 -12.11 -7.15
C GLY A 169 -21.22 -12.25 -5.64
N TRP A 170 -21.63 -13.39 -5.08
CA TRP A 170 -21.66 -13.63 -3.63
C TRP A 170 -20.29 -13.51 -2.91
N THR A 171 -19.19 -13.71 -3.64
CA THR A 171 -17.80 -13.58 -3.14
C THR A 171 -17.24 -12.16 -3.27
N GLU A 172 -17.97 -11.22 -3.88
CA GLU A 172 -17.54 -9.82 -3.95
C GLU A 172 -17.81 -9.12 -2.63
N SER A 173 -16.84 -8.31 -2.18
CA SER A 173 -16.79 -7.79 -0.82
C SER A 173 -18.04 -7.06 -0.35
N ARG A 174 -18.79 -6.38 -1.25
CA ARG A 174 -20.04 -5.69 -0.88
C ARG A 174 -21.27 -6.60 -0.92
N SER A 175 -21.24 -7.66 -1.73
CA SER A 175 -22.33 -8.64 -1.81
C SER A 175 -22.33 -9.62 -0.65
N THR A 176 -21.26 -9.69 0.14
CA THR A 176 -21.23 -10.47 1.39
C THR A 176 -22.02 -9.71 2.48
N THR A 177 -23.34 -9.62 2.29
CA THR A 177 -24.27 -8.74 3.02
C THR A 177 -24.44 -9.13 4.49
N HIS A 178 -24.08 -10.35 4.90
CA HIS A 178 -24.32 -10.85 6.26
C HIS A 178 -23.49 -10.18 7.36
N LEU A 179 -22.30 -9.64 7.06
CA LEU A 179 -21.42 -9.01 8.05
C LEU A 179 -21.57 -7.48 8.11
N GLN A 180 -21.98 -6.83 7.01
CA GLN A 180 -22.15 -5.37 6.96
C GLN A 180 -23.41 -4.92 7.69
N LEU A 181 -24.52 -5.66 7.57
CA LEU A 181 -25.79 -5.32 8.22
C LEU A 181 -25.70 -5.39 9.75
N SER A 182 -25.03 -6.42 10.29
CA SER A 182 -24.83 -6.56 11.74
C SER A 182 -23.98 -5.45 12.34
N LEU A 183 -23.03 -4.88 11.59
CA LEU A 183 -22.23 -3.74 12.07
C LEU A 183 -23.03 -2.43 12.05
N TYR A 184 -23.93 -2.27 11.08
CA TYR A 184 -24.74 -1.05 10.94
C TYR A 184 -25.84 -0.96 12.02
N GLU A 185 -26.46 -2.08 12.37
CA GLU A 185 -27.47 -2.12 13.45
C GLU A 185 -26.85 -1.78 14.82
N ASN A 186 -25.63 -2.25 15.11
CA ASN A 186 -24.96 -1.98 16.38
C ASN A 186 -24.46 -0.53 16.57
N VAL A 187 -24.22 0.21 15.48
CA VAL A 187 -23.86 1.65 15.55
C VAL A 187 -25.10 2.54 15.70
N SER A 188 -26.28 2.02 15.32
CA SER A 188 -27.56 2.76 15.38
C SER A 188 -28.24 2.68 16.74
N THR A 189 -27.82 1.73 17.59
CA THR A 189 -28.40 1.45 18.91
C THR A 189 -27.43 1.70 20.08
N GLY A 190 -26.32 2.43 19.86
CA GLY A 190 -25.32 2.78 20.87
C GLY A 190 -25.26 4.26 21.17
#